data_AF-A0A4U6MZV3-F1
#
_entry.id   AF-A0A4U6MZV3-F1
#
_cell.length_a   1.000
_cell.length_b   1.000
_cell.length_c   1.000
_cell.angle_alpha   90.00
_cell.angle_beta   90.00
_cell.angle_gamma   90.00
#
_symmetry.space_group_name_H-M   'P 1'
#
loop_
_entity.id
_entity.type
_entity.pdbx_description
1 polymer ?
#
loop_
_entity_poly.entity_id
_entity_poly.type
_entity_poly.pdbx_seq_one_letter_code
_entity_poly.pdbx_strand_id
1 'polypeptide(L)'
;MSAAGLLAVAAGLVLTCLVSIPCAAGHPRVPLAALALAPVAAVTLVLLSAGGSLTRSEAGPLDQAVRSGTSFTAVLRVTGEPSLLEPGAFDGGDRYLVDGDVVGGVLHGDSFAARTPVVVIASSEWAGVGTGDTVRVIGTVKAPDRVGKAAAVLLPSSRPTIAAAGGWLGYTGDLRGRFRHQAVQDSRDGGLLPGMALGDRIGLDSELEQAMQTTGLTHLTAVSGANCSYVVAFAFLGLRAVRVPRLPACTGAVVALAGFVMLVRPEPSVLRAAVMGTIGVAAVLSGRGKVSLTLLLLSIIVLLAVDPWLSISFAFMLSVAATLGLVTAGPMVAAALGTALPRSIAQILAIPLTAQLFCTPIIVLIQPALPAYSLPANVLASPVVPAITLLGMVAVLALVAAPVLAPPLIGAAQWGTRWVAGVAEILATAPGATLPWIAGPPGAIVAALASLASLALLLLLAQHTAVACRVKVPLTQRLRVVGARGAFLRQHRHPRRGQAISGSAPLAGRGSFPGHGAASGGAPRVSGGPGRTFRSPARIGRSEPHVAPAGYDRVPVPARRRRGSCLPSRSSSSPLFRPDSSCSDASIRLREATG
;
A
#
# COMPACT_ATOMS: atom_id res chain seq x y z
N MET A 1 -4.60 16.24 24.50
CA MET A 1 -3.70 17.41 24.29
C MET A 1 -4.45 18.38 23.39
N SER A 2 -4.51 19.67 23.75
CA SER A 2 -5.15 20.70 22.91
C SER A 2 -4.29 21.02 21.69
N ALA A 3 -4.91 21.53 20.61
CA ALA A 3 -4.20 21.95 19.39
C ALA A 3 -3.08 22.97 19.70
N ALA A 4 -3.30 23.86 20.66
CA ALA A 4 -2.32 24.83 21.13
C ALA A 4 -1.07 24.17 21.76
N GLY A 5 -1.25 23.07 22.50
CA GLY A 5 -0.14 22.34 23.11
C GLY A 5 0.77 21.66 22.08
N LEU A 6 0.20 21.09 21.03
CA LEU A 6 0.96 20.48 19.93
C LEU A 6 1.73 21.52 19.11
N LEU A 7 1.12 22.66 18.82
CA LEU A 7 1.77 23.77 18.12
C LEU A 7 2.90 24.39 18.95
N ALA A 8 2.75 24.49 20.27
CA ALA A 8 3.80 24.98 21.17
C ALA A 8 5.01 24.04 21.23
N VAL A 9 4.79 22.72 21.28
CA VAL A 9 5.88 21.73 21.25
C VAL A 9 6.58 21.75 19.89
N ALA A 10 5.82 21.86 18.79
CA ALA A 10 6.42 22.00 17.46
C ALA A 10 7.26 23.28 17.35
N ALA A 11 6.76 24.42 17.82
CA ALA A 11 7.52 25.67 17.86
C ALA A 11 8.81 25.54 18.69
N GLY A 12 8.75 24.85 19.83
CA GLY A 12 9.93 24.56 20.66
C GLY A 12 10.98 23.68 19.96
N LEU A 13 10.55 22.69 19.18
CA LEU A 13 11.42 21.84 18.36
C LEU A 13 12.03 22.59 17.17
N VAL A 14 11.27 23.47 16.49
CA VAL A 14 11.81 24.38 15.47
C VAL A 14 12.88 25.28 16.07
N LEU A 15 12.60 25.87 17.24
CA LEU A 15 13.51 26.81 17.90
C LEU A 15 14.82 26.12 18.32
N THR A 16 14.72 24.91 18.89
CA THR A 16 15.91 24.12 19.25
C THR A 16 16.72 23.70 18.02
N CYS A 17 16.08 23.33 16.90
CA CYS A 17 16.78 23.09 15.64
C CYS A 17 17.49 24.35 15.11
N LEU A 18 16.81 25.49 15.07
CA LEU A 18 17.38 26.76 14.59
C LEU A 18 18.55 27.25 15.43
N VAL A 19 18.54 27.01 16.75
CA VAL A 19 19.64 27.36 17.66
C VAL A 19 20.81 26.36 17.53
N SER A 20 20.54 25.09 17.23
CA SER A 20 21.58 24.04 17.13
C SER A 20 22.39 24.08 15.82
N ILE A 21 21.80 24.58 14.74
CA ILE A 21 22.41 24.66 13.40
C ILE A 21 23.65 25.59 13.35
N PRO A 22 23.62 26.83 13.88
CA PRO A 22 24.79 27.71 13.87
C PRO A 22 25.90 27.27 14.84
N CYS A 23 25.58 26.62 15.96
CA CYS A 23 26.58 26.11 16.91
C CYS A 23 27.40 24.92 16.36
N ALA A 24 26.87 24.19 15.37
CA ALA A 24 27.54 23.05 14.75
C ALA A 24 28.52 23.42 13.63
N ALA A 25 28.50 24.67 13.15
CA ALA A 25 29.30 25.12 11.99
C ALA A 25 30.82 25.25 12.28
N GLY A 26 31.23 25.14 13.55
CA GLY A 26 32.63 25.31 13.98
C GLY A 26 33.39 24.04 14.40
N HIS A 27 32.75 22.86 14.47
CA HIS A 27 33.39 21.66 15.04
C HIS A 27 33.35 20.43 14.12
N PRO A 28 34.44 19.66 13.98
CA PRO A 28 34.55 18.49 13.10
C PRO A 28 33.71 17.26 13.53
N ARG A 29 32.81 17.41 14.52
CA ARG A 29 31.88 16.37 15.00
C ARG A 29 30.45 16.51 14.44
N VAL A 30 30.34 17.04 13.21
CA VAL A 30 29.08 17.30 12.50
C VAL A 30 28.20 16.07 12.17
N PRO A 31 28.64 14.79 12.14
CA PRO A 31 27.72 13.74 11.67
C PRO A 31 26.57 13.46 12.65
N LEU A 32 26.74 13.65 13.97
CA LEU A 32 25.70 13.33 14.96
C LEU A 32 24.60 14.39 15.06
N ALA A 33 24.96 15.68 15.04
CA ALA A 33 23.99 16.78 15.08
C ALA A 33 23.15 16.86 13.79
N ALA A 34 23.78 16.62 12.63
CA ALA A 34 23.08 16.53 11.35
C ALA A 34 22.16 15.29 11.28
N LEU A 35 22.53 14.17 11.92
CA LEU A 35 21.69 12.96 12.01
C LEU A 35 20.46 13.16 12.90
N ALA A 36 20.55 14.01 13.92
CA ALA A 36 19.44 14.35 14.82
C ALA A 36 18.47 15.40 14.24
N LEU A 37 18.93 16.20 13.27
CA LEU A 37 18.11 17.27 12.67
C LEU A 37 16.95 16.73 11.82
N ALA A 38 17.20 15.65 11.07
CA ALA A 38 16.19 15.01 10.22
C ALA A 38 14.99 14.41 11.01
N PRO A 39 15.20 13.61 12.09
CA PRO A 39 14.09 13.11 12.90
C PRO A 39 13.37 14.23 13.66
N VAL A 40 14.08 15.27 14.11
CA VAL A 40 13.42 16.42 14.76
C VAL A 40 12.55 17.19 13.77
N ALA A 41 13.04 17.48 12.56
CA ALA A 41 12.25 18.14 11.51
C ALA A 41 11.02 17.31 11.13
N ALA A 42 11.17 15.99 11.05
CA ALA A 42 10.08 15.06 10.80
C ALA A 42 9.02 15.08 11.90
N VAL A 43 9.42 14.98 13.16
CA VAL A 43 8.52 15.06 14.33
C VAL A 43 7.81 16.41 14.35
N THR A 44 8.53 17.49 14.08
CA THR A 44 7.99 18.84 14.05
C THR A 44 6.94 19.03 12.95
N LEU A 45 7.19 18.50 11.75
CA LEU A 45 6.23 18.51 10.64
C LEU A 45 4.95 17.76 10.99
N VAL A 46 5.06 16.59 11.64
CA VAL A 46 3.92 15.79 12.08
C VAL A 46 3.14 16.49 13.21
N LEU A 47 3.84 17.15 14.14
CA LEU A 47 3.18 17.92 15.21
C LEU A 47 2.45 19.15 14.66
N LEU A 48 3.02 19.83 13.65
CA LEU A 48 2.37 20.95 12.95
C LEU A 48 1.14 20.49 12.17
N SER A 49 1.21 19.36 11.45
CA SER A 49 0.07 18.81 10.72
C SER A 49 -1.05 18.36 11.67
N ALA A 50 -0.70 17.67 12.76
CA ALA A 50 -1.63 17.25 13.81
C ALA A 50 -2.29 18.46 14.49
N GLY A 51 -1.50 19.45 14.91
CA GLY A 51 -1.99 20.70 15.49
C GLY A 51 -2.96 21.43 14.55
N GLY A 52 -2.56 21.62 13.29
CA GLY A 52 -3.40 22.27 12.28
C GLY A 52 -4.69 21.51 11.95
N SER A 53 -4.66 20.16 11.95
CA SER A 53 -5.87 19.36 11.77
C SER A 53 -6.81 19.47 12.96
N LEU A 54 -6.30 19.47 14.18
CA LEU A 54 -7.11 19.60 15.40
C LEU A 54 -7.74 20.99 15.50
N THR A 55 -7.01 22.06 15.17
CA THR A 55 -7.56 23.42 15.15
C THR A 55 -8.70 23.54 14.13
N ARG A 56 -8.60 22.89 12.96
CA ARG A 56 -9.70 22.89 11.97
C ARG A 56 -10.92 22.10 12.46
N SER A 57 -10.71 21.00 13.19
CA SER A 57 -11.82 20.23 13.77
C SER A 57 -12.53 21.00 14.88
N GLU A 58 -11.77 21.71 15.74
CA GLU A 58 -12.31 22.52 16.84
C GLU A 58 -13.00 23.80 16.37
N ALA A 59 -12.58 24.39 15.25
CA ALA A 59 -13.15 25.64 14.71
C ALA A 59 -14.41 25.44 13.83
N GLY A 60 -14.94 24.21 13.73
CA GLY A 60 -16.07 23.90 12.86
C GLY A 60 -17.44 24.31 13.43
N PRO A 61 -18.43 24.69 12.58
CA PRO A 61 -19.79 25.04 13.03
C PRO A 61 -20.55 23.86 13.69
N LEU A 62 -20.05 22.63 13.55
CA LEU A 62 -20.60 21.45 14.20
C LEU A 62 -20.43 21.44 15.74
N ASP A 63 -19.45 22.16 16.30
CA ASP A 63 -19.25 22.20 17.76
C ASP A 63 -20.46 22.83 18.47
N GLN A 64 -21.08 23.85 17.85
CA GLN A 64 -22.33 24.45 18.36
C GLN A 64 -23.50 23.46 18.31
N ALA A 65 -23.59 22.63 17.26
CA ALA A 65 -24.61 21.59 17.14
C ALA A 65 -24.41 20.46 18.16
N VAL A 66 -23.15 20.06 18.43
CA VAL A 66 -22.79 19.07 19.46
C VAL A 66 -23.19 19.56 20.86
N ARG A 67 -22.91 20.83 21.19
CA ARG A 67 -23.24 21.41 22.51
C ARG A 67 -24.73 21.61 22.72
N SER A 68 -25.47 21.93 21.66
CA SER A 68 -26.92 22.19 21.72
C SER A 68 -27.78 20.93 21.61
N GLY A 69 -27.21 19.80 21.15
CA GLY A 69 -27.92 18.52 20.99
C GLY A 69 -29.10 18.58 20.01
N THR A 70 -29.14 19.61 19.15
CA THR A 70 -30.29 19.87 18.26
C THR A 70 -30.21 19.03 16.99
N SER A 71 -31.36 18.57 16.49
CA SER A 71 -31.43 17.91 15.19
C SER A 71 -31.23 18.91 14.06
N PHE A 72 -30.46 18.54 13.04
CA PHE A 72 -30.22 19.38 11.88
C PHE A 72 -30.16 18.56 10.60
N THR A 73 -30.32 19.23 9.45
CA THR A 73 -30.18 18.57 8.15
C THR A 73 -28.70 18.54 7.77
N ALA A 74 -28.11 17.35 7.73
CA ALA A 74 -26.73 17.13 7.29
C ALA A 74 -26.70 16.67 5.84
N VAL A 75 -25.77 17.23 5.06
CA VAL A 75 -25.35 16.72 3.76
C VAL A 75 -23.98 16.09 3.94
N LEU A 76 -23.96 14.77 3.91
CA LEU A 76 -22.81 13.92 4.16
C LEU A 76 -22.24 13.44 2.82
N ARG A 77 -20.92 13.45 2.69
CA ARG A 77 -20.20 12.69 1.66
C ARG A 77 -19.60 11.48 2.33
N VAL A 78 -19.98 10.30 1.88
CA VAL A 78 -19.54 9.05 2.48
C VAL A 78 -18.08 8.81 2.09
N THR A 79 -17.22 8.51 3.06
CA THR A 79 -15.77 8.32 2.88
C THR A 79 -15.30 6.89 3.15
N GLY A 80 -16.07 6.09 3.89
CA GLY A 80 -15.83 4.66 4.13
C GLY A 80 -16.93 3.75 3.58
N GLU A 81 -16.71 2.44 3.60
CA GLU A 81 -17.78 1.46 3.36
C GLU A 81 -18.52 1.19 4.67
N PRO A 82 -19.85 0.95 4.63
CA PRO A 82 -20.62 0.66 5.82
C PRO A 82 -20.16 -0.67 6.45
N SER A 83 -19.70 -0.62 7.71
CA SER A 83 -19.33 -1.81 8.48
C SER A 83 -20.42 -2.16 9.49
N LEU A 84 -20.81 -3.43 9.56
CA LEU A 84 -21.79 -3.91 10.54
C LEU A 84 -21.21 -3.79 11.96
N LEU A 85 -22.00 -3.26 12.89
CA LEU A 85 -21.67 -3.24 14.31
C LEU A 85 -22.07 -4.59 14.93
N GLU A 86 -21.19 -5.20 15.72
CA GLU A 86 -21.48 -6.50 16.36
C GLU A 86 -22.79 -6.46 17.17
N PRO A 87 -23.62 -7.52 17.12
CA PRO A 87 -24.86 -7.60 17.88
C PRO A 87 -24.56 -7.54 19.38
N GLY A 88 -25.10 -6.52 20.08
CA GLY A 88 -25.03 -6.42 21.54
C GLY A 88 -24.54 -5.09 22.10
N ALA A 89 -24.01 -4.18 21.29
CA ALA A 89 -23.61 -2.84 21.77
C ALA A 89 -24.80 -1.88 21.97
N PHE A 90 -25.94 -2.14 21.32
CA PHE A 90 -27.16 -1.33 21.41
C PHE A 90 -28.40 -2.21 21.21
N ASP A 91 -29.41 -2.05 22.08
CA ASP A 91 -30.70 -2.71 21.91
C ASP A 91 -31.37 -2.24 20.60
N GLY A 92 -31.74 -3.20 19.75
CA GLY A 92 -32.55 -2.98 18.55
C GLY A 92 -31.78 -2.94 17.21
N GLY A 93 -31.73 -4.10 16.55
CA GLY A 93 -31.47 -4.27 15.12
C GLY A 93 -30.02 -4.12 14.64
N ASP A 94 -29.75 -4.58 13.41
CA ASP A 94 -28.47 -4.42 12.74
C ASP A 94 -28.15 -2.93 12.56
N ARG A 95 -27.01 -2.50 13.12
CA ARG A 95 -26.50 -1.15 12.96
C ARG A 95 -25.26 -1.15 12.09
N TYR A 96 -25.13 -0.12 11.27
CA TYR A 96 -24.00 0.10 10.38
C TYR A 96 -23.26 1.35 10.84
N LEU A 97 -21.93 1.26 10.87
CA LEU A 97 -21.03 2.37 11.07
C LEU A 97 -20.55 2.85 9.70
N VAL A 98 -20.75 4.13 9.42
CA VAL A 98 -20.42 4.73 8.13
C VAL A 98 -19.56 5.97 8.37
N ASP A 99 -18.33 5.95 7.89
CA ASP A 99 -17.46 7.12 7.88
C ASP A 99 -17.89 8.09 6.78
N GLY A 100 -18.00 9.39 7.11
CA GLY A 100 -18.34 10.42 6.13
C GLY A 100 -17.86 11.80 6.55
N ASP A 101 -17.84 12.74 5.59
CA ASP A 101 -17.61 14.16 5.85
C ASP A 101 -18.93 14.92 5.72
N VAL A 102 -19.33 15.68 6.73
CA VAL A 102 -20.38 16.68 6.57
C VAL A 102 -19.82 17.77 5.67
N VAL A 103 -20.35 17.90 4.45
CA VAL A 103 -19.96 18.89 3.44
C VAL A 103 -20.78 20.18 3.59
N GLY A 104 -21.92 20.08 4.26
CA GLY A 104 -22.77 21.20 4.61
C GLY A 104 -24.06 20.75 5.25
N GLY A 105 -24.92 21.69 5.57
CA GLY A 105 -26.19 21.41 6.21
C GLY A 105 -26.99 22.66 6.46
N VAL A 106 -28.14 22.48 7.10
CA VAL A 106 -28.98 23.58 7.58
C VAL A 106 -29.15 23.39 9.08
N LEU A 107 -28.66 24.37 9.85
CA LEU A 107 -28.76 24.42 11.31
C LEU A 107 -29.55 25.68 11.68
N HIS A 108 -30.68 25.54 12.38
CA HIS A 108 -31.54 26.66 12.76
C HIS A 108 -32.01 27.57 11.59
N GLY A 109 -32.10 27.02 10.37
CA GLY A 109 -32.48 27.77 9.17
C GLY A 109 -31.31 28.36 8.38
N ASP A 110 -30.12 28.42 8.97
CA ASP A 110 -28.91 28.88 8.30
C ASP A 110 -28.19 27.74 7.60
N SER A 111 -27.91 27.93 6.30
CA SER A 111 -27.09 26.99 5.54
C SER A 111 -25.61 27.19 5.90
N PHE A 112 -24.93 26.11 6.25
CA PHE A 112 -23.48 26.13 6.45
C PHE A 112 -22.80 25.18 5.46
N ALA A 113 -21.58 25.54 5.07
CA ALA A 113 -20.66 24.66 4.38
C ALA A 113 -19.46 24.41 5.29
N ALA A 114 -19.21 23.15 5.57
CA ALA A 114 -18.06 22.71 6.36
C ALA A 114 -17.50 21.44 5.73
N ARG A 115 -16.27 21.06 6.07
CA ARG A 115 -15.80 19.69 5.80
C ARG A 115 -15.40 19.12 7.15
N THR A 116 -16.36 18.50 7.81
CA THR A 116 -16.19 17.97 9.16
C THR A 116 -16.33 16.46 9.12
N PRO A 117 -15.28 15.69 9.45
CA PRO A 117 -15.36 14.24 9.50
C PRO A 117 -16.30 13.81 10.62
N VAL A 118 -17.23 12.92 10.32
CA VAL A 118 -18.20 12.35 11.25
C VAL A 118 -18.33 10.86 11.05
N VAL A 119 -18.66 10.16 12.14
CA VAL A 119 -19.05 8.75 12.09
C VAL A 119 -20.56 8.68 12.21
N VAL A 120 -21.22 8.05 11.25
CA VAL A 120 -22.67 7.84 11.28
C VAL A 120 -22.94 6.45 11.83
N ILE A 121 -23.79 6.36 12.86
CA ILE A 121 -24.29 5.07 13.38
C ILE A 121 -25.75 4.97 12.95
N ALA A 122 -26.04 4.12 11.97
CA ALA A 122 -27.35 4.05 11.33
C ALA A 122 -27.94 2.63 11.30
N SER A 123 -29.22 2.52 10.96
CA SER A 123 -29.91 1.24 10.75
C SER A 123 -29.60 0.62 9.37
N SER A 124 -30.16 -0.56 9.11
CA SER A 124 -30.02 -1.33 7.86
C SER A 124 -30.35 -0.58 6.57
N GLU A 125 -31.08 0.53 6.62
CA GLU A 125 -31.36 1.37 5.45
C GLU A 125 -30.10 2.02 4.86
N TRP A 126 -29.00 2.04 5.62
CA TRP A 126 -27.70 2.56 5.18
C TRP A 126 -26.77 1.50 4.57
N ALA A 127 -27.19 0.23 4.53
CA ALA A 127 -26.38 -0.87 3.98
C ALA A 127 -26.05 -0.69 2.48
N GLY A 128 -26.90 0.01 1.73
CA GLY A 128 -26.72 0.27 0.30
C GLY A 128 -25.88 1.51 -0.04
N VAL A 129 -25.41 2.25 0.96
CA VAL A 129 -24.67 3.51 0.76
C VAL A 129 -23.23 3.21 0.36
N GLY A 130 -22.80 3.71 -0.80
CA GLY A 130 -21.43 3.55 -1.28
C GLY A 130 -20.53 4.72 -0.89
N THR A 131 -19.21 4.48 -0.78
CA THR A 131 -18.26 5.58 -0.64
C THR A 131 -18.30 6.51 -1.85
N GLY A 132 -18.30 7.81 -1.57
CA GLY A 132 -18.43 8.87 -2.56
C GLY A 132 -19.86 9.38 -2.71
N ASP A 133 -20.86 8.62 -2.25
CA ASP A 133 -22.26 9.03 -2.30
C ASP A 133 -22.49 10.26 -1.42
N THR A 134 -23.38 11.12 -1.89
CA THR A 134 -23.83 12.27 -1.12
C THR A 134 -25.17 11.93 -0.49
N VAL A 135 -25.19 11.80 0.83
CA VAL A 135 -26.37 11.44 1.60
C VAL A 135 -26.91 12.66 2.31
N ARG A 136 -28.20 12.97 2.09
CA ARG A 136 -28.91 13.97 2.87
C ARG A 136 -29.73 13.28 3.94
N VAL A 137 -29.56 13.69 5.19
CA VAL A 137 -30.27 13.10 6.33
C VAL A 137 -30.51 14.15 7.43
N ILE A 138 -31.57 13.95 8.21
CA ILE A 138 -31.80 14.68 9.45
C ILE A 138 -31.29 13.82 10.60
N GLY A 139 -30.45 14.39 11.47
CA GLY A 139 -29.89 13.66 12.59
C GLY A 139 -29.46 14.56 13.73
N THR A 140 -29.22 13.93 14.87
CA THR A 140 -28.58 14.57 16.02
C THR A 140 -27.11 14.20 16.05
N VAL A 141 -26.28 15.09 16.57
CA VAL A 141 -24.85 14.89 16.64
C VAL A 141 -24.40 14.88 18.10
N LYS A 142 -23.56 13.92 18.45
CA LYS A 142 -22.95 13.79 19.77
C LYS A 142 -21.44 13.94 19.68
N ALA A 143 -20.84 14.38 20.79
CA ALA A 143 -19.40 14.35 20.94
C ALA A 143 -18.91 12.89 20.83
N PRO A 144 -17.76 12.65 20.17
CA PRO A 144 -17.21 11.31 20.08
C PRO A 144 -16.64 10.91 21.45
N ASP A 145 -16.99 9.71 21.93
CA ASP A 145 -16.47 9.16 23.19
C ASP A 145 -14.99 8.71 23.08
N ARG A 146 -14.45 8.63 21.85
CA ARG A 146 -13.08 8.19 21.57
C ARG A 146 -12.32 9.25 20.77
N VAL A 147 -11.03 9.39 21.06
CA VAL A 147 -10.10 10.18 20.24
C VAL A 147 -9.99 9.52 18.86
N GLY A 148 -10.44 10.22 17.82
CA GLY A 148 -10.52 9.68 16.47
C GLY A 148 -10.59 10.78 15.42
N LYS A 149 -10.49 10.40 14.14
CA LYS A 149 -10.61 11.34 13.01
C LYS A 149 -11.96 12.04 12.97
N ALA A 150 -13.01 11.38 13.46
CA ALA A 150 -14.35 11.93 13.55
C ALA A 150 -14.43 13.01 14.63
N ALA A 151 -14.83 14.21 14.21
CA ALA A 151 -15.11 15.31 15.14
C ALA A 151 -16.45 15.10 15.88
N ALA A 152 -17.35 14.28 15.33
CA ALA A 152 -18.64 14.01 15.94
C ALA A 152 -19.27 12.69 15.47
N VAL A 153 -20.21 12.17 16.27
CA VAL A 153 -21.02 10.99 15.93
C VAL A 153 -22.41 11.45 15.53
N LEU A 154 -22.85 11.13 14.31
CA LEU A 154 -24.18 11.49 13.79
C LEU A 154 -25.13 10.30 13.92
N LEU A 155 -26.25 10.52 14.59
CA LEU A 155 -27.34 9.57 14.77
C LEU A 155 -28.50 10.02 13.86
N PRO A 156 -28.71 9.37 12.72
CA PRO A 156 -29.77 9.74 11.79
C PRO A 156 -31.14 9.39 12.38
N SER A 157 -32.08 10.32 12.23
CA SER A 157 -33.49 10.16 12.63
C SER A 157 -34.41 9.99 11.42
N SER A 158 -33.89 10.16 10.20
CA SER A 158 -34.62 9.99 8.94
C SER A 158 -33.92 9.00 8.01
N ARG A 159 -34.67 8.51 7.02
CA ARG A 159 -34.11 7.71 5.92
C ARG A 159 -33.07 8.52 5.13
N PRO A 160 -31.97 7.89 4.68
CA PRO A 160 -30.98 8.57 3.85
C PRO A 160 -31.55 8.85 2.46
N THR A 161 -31.47 10.10 2.00
CA THR A 161 -31.66 10.39 0.57
C THR A 161 -30.31 10.32 -0.12
N ILE A 162 -30.09 9.26 -0.90
CA ILE A 162 -28.79 8.95 -1.52
C ILE A 162 -28.73 9.56 -2.91
N ALA A 163 -27.75 10.44 -3.13
CA ALA A 163 -27.32 10.85 -4.46
C ALA A 163 -26.02 10.11 -4.79
N ALA A 164 -26.08 9.21 -5.77
CA ALA A 164 -24.95 8.38 -6.17
C ALA A 164 -23.74 9.24 -6.58
N ALA A 165 -22.54 8.76 -6.22
CA ALA A 165 -21.29 9.42 -6.57
C ALA A 165 -21.17 9.64 -8.09
N GLY A 166 -20.90 10.87 -8.52
CA GLY A 166 -20.57 11.18 -9.92
C GLY A 166 -19.09 11.01 -10.25
N GLY A 167 -18.75 10.98 -11.53
CA GLY A 167 -17.36 10.97 -12.01
C GLY A 167 -16.62 9.65 -11.77
N TRP A 168 -15.34 9.72 -11.44
CA TRP A 168 -14.49 8.53 -11.31
C TRP A 168 -14.86 7.64 -10.11
N LEU A 169 -15.31 8.22 -8.99
CA LEU A 169 -15.74 7.46 -7.81
C LEU A 169 -16.99 6.62 -8.10
N GLY A 170 -17.95 7.18 -8.85
CA GLY A 170 -19.13 6.45 -9.29
C GLY A 170 -18.77 5.30 -10.23
N TYR A 171 -17.87 5.54 -11.17
CA TYR A 171 -17.40 4.52 -12.10
C TYR A 171 -16.68 3.36 -11.40
N THR A 172 -15.77 3.64 -10.46
CA THR A 172 -15.10 2.57 -9.70
C THR A 172 -16.08 1.85 -8.76
N GLY A 173 -17.07 2.56 -8.22
CA GLY A 173 -18.18 1.97 -7.46
C GLY A 173 -19.01 0.98 -8.28
N ASP A 174 -19.40 1.35 -9.50
CA ASP A 174 -20.13 0.47 -10.43
C ASP A 174 -19.29 -0.77 -10.80
N LEU A 175 -18.00 -0.58 -11.11
CA LEU A 175 -17.11 -1.70 -11.42
C LEU A 175 -16.95 -2.67 -10.25
N ARG A 176 -16.77 -2.17 -9.02
CA ARG A 176 -16.75 -2.99 -7.80
C ARG A 176 -18.07 -3.74 -7.64
N GLY A 177 -19.20 -3.05 -7.81
CA GLY A 177 -20.54 -3.63 -7.72
C GLY A 177 -20.77 -4.75 -8.73
N ARG A 178 -20.38 -4.56 -9.99
CA ARG A 178 -20.47 -5.57 -11.06
C ARG A 178 -19.57 -6.78 -10.78
N PHE A 179 -18.34 -6.55 -10.34
CA PHE A 179 -17.40 -7.61 -9.98
C PHE A 179 -17.93 -8.43 -8.80
N ARG A 180 -18.38 -7.76 -7.73
CA ARG A 180 -18.99 -8.38 -6.55
C ARG A 180 -20.22 -9.19 -6.92
N HIS A 181 -21.14 -8.62 -7.71
CA HIS A 181 -22.35 -9.32 -8.11
C HIS A 181 -22.04 -10.63 -8.86
N GLN A 182 -21.05 -10.62 -9.77
CA GLN A 182 -20.64 -11.85 -10.47
C GLN A 182 -19.90 -12.84 -9.56
N ALA A 183 -19.10 -12.35 -8.61
CA ALA A 183 -18.35 -13.20 -7.68
C ALA A 183 -19.26 -13.86 -6.62
N VAL A 184 -20.31 -13.18 -6.15
CA VAL A 184 -21.20 -13.70 -5.09
C VAL A 184 -22.25 -14.67 -5.61
N GLN A 185 -22.51 -14.70 -6.93
CA GLN A 185 -23.48 -15.62 -7.54
C GLN A 185 -23.15 -17.10 -7.30
N ASP A 186 -21.86 -17.44 -7.21
CA ASP A 186 -21.42 -18.78 -6.83
C ASP A 186 -21.03 -18.76 -5.35
N SER A 187 -22.02 -18.79 -4.45
CA SER A 187 -21.91 -18.61 -2.98
C SER A 187 -20.94 -19.57 -2.27
N ARG A 188 -20.29 -20.46 -3.01
CA ARG A 188 -19.34 -21.47 -2.54
C ARG A 188 -18.01 -20.91 -2.03
N ASP A 189 -17.69 -19.65 -2.28
CA ASP A 189 -16.49 -19.00 -1.72
C ASP A 189 -16.81 -17.97 -0.63
N GLY A 190 -18.08 -17.91 -0.19
CA GLY A 190 -18.53 -17.02 0.87
C GLY A 190 -18.31 -15.54 0.59
N GLY A 191 -18.16 -15.11 -0.67
CA GLY A 191 -17.89 -13.70 -1.00
C GLY A 191 -16.45 -13.25 -0.72
N LEU A 192 -15.50 -14.19 -0.61
CA LEU A 192 -14.10 -13.92 -0.29
C LEU A 192 -13.32 -13.23 -1.42
N LEU A 193 -13.66 -13.51 -2.68
CA LEU A 193 -12.92 -12.97 -3.84
C LEU A 193 -12.94 -11.42 -3.94
N PRO A 194 -14.09 -10.73 -3.82
CA PRO A 194 -14.13 -9.26 -3.76
C PRO A 194 -13.24 -8.68 -2.66
N GLY A 195 -13.21 -9.32 -1.48
CA GLY A 195 -12.38 -8.91 -0.36
C GLY A 195 -10.89 -9.00 -0.67
N MET A 196 -10.45 -10.15 -1.20
CA MET A 196 -9.03 -10.37 -1.51
C MET A 196 -8.51 -9.52 -2.68
N ALA A 197 -9.34 -9.30 -3.71
CA ALA A 197 -8.93 -8.58 -4.91
C ALA A 197 -9.08 -7.06 -4.77
N LEU A 198 -10.20 -6.60 -4.21
CA LEU A 198 -10.60 -5.18 -4.18
C LEU A 198 -10.72 -4.59 -2.77
N GLY A 199 -10.59 -5.41 -1.71
CA GLY A 199 -10.86 -4.99 -0.35
C GLY A 199 -12.35 -4.78 -0.06
N ASP A 200 -13.23 -5.26 -0.95
CA ASP A 200 -14.67 -5.17 -0.77
C ASP A 200 -15.13 -6.35 0.10
N ARG A 201 -15.43 -6.08 1.36
CA ARG A 201 -15.90 -7.12 2.30
C ARG A 201 -17.41 -7.27 2.28
N ILE A 202 -18.12 -6.51 1.45
CA ILE A 202 -19.58 -6.54 1.43
C ILE A 202 -20.05 -7.86 0.82
N GLY A 203 -20.77 -8.65 1.61
CA GLY A 203 -21.24 -9.99 1.22
C GLY A 203 -20.27 -11.11 1.58
N LEU A 204 -19.23 -10.83 2.37
CA LEU A 204 -18.44 -11.86 3.04
C LEU A 204 -19.32 -12.55 4.09
N ASP A 205 -19.38 -13.88 4.05
CA ASP A 205 -20.11 -14.66 5.05
C ASP A 205 -19.51 -14.47 6.45
N SER A 206 -20.37 -14.31 7.47
CA SER A 206 -19.92 -14.00 8.83
C SER A 206 -19.20 -15.16 9.50
N GLU A 207 -19.56 -16.41 9.19
CA GLU A 207 -18.86 -17.57 9.74
C GLU A 207 -17.45 -17.67 9.15
N LEU A 208 -17.31 -17.42 7.84
CA LEU A 208 -16.02 -17.35 7.18
C LEU A 208 -15.17 -16.19 7.71
N GLU A 209 -15.75 -15.01 7.93
CA GLU A 209 -15.03 -13.88 8.52
C GLU A 209 -14.47 -14.22 9.91
N GLN A 210 -15.27 -14.87 10.76
CA GLN A 210 -14.84 -15.36 12.08
C GLN A 210 -13.76 -16.44 11.97
N ALA A 211 -13.87 -17.37 11.03
CA ALA A 211 -12.84 -18.38 10.78
C ALA A 211 -11.51 -17.75 10.36
N MET A 212 -11.55 -16.73 9.48
CA MET A 212 -10.37 -15.98 9.07
C MET A 212 -9.77 -15.16 10.23
N GLN A 213 -10.59 -14.62 11.12
CA GLN A 213 -10.13 -13.94 12.33
C GLN A 213 -9.43 -14.91 13.30
N THR A 214 -10.04 -16.06 13.55
CA THR A 214 -9.54 -17.15 14.41
C THR A 214 -8.20 -17.68 13.91
N THR A 215 -8.01 -17.76 12.59
CA THR A 215 -6.79 -18.25 11.95
C THR A 215 -5.78 -17.16 11.60
N GLY A 216 -6.04 -15.89 11.90
CA GLY A 216 -5.14 -14.77 11.59
C GLY A 216 -5.03 -14.42 10.10
N LEU A 217 -5.96 -14.88 9.27
CA LEU A 217 -6.00 -14.66 7.83
C LEU A 217 -6.74 -13.38 7.41
N THR A 218 -7.34 -12.62 8.33
CA THR A 218 -8.09 -11.37 8.04
C THR A 218 -7.31 -10.35 7.22
N HIS A 219 -5.98 -10.33 7.31
CA HIS A 219 -5.15 -9.44 6.51
C HIS A 219 -5.18 -9.74 4.99
N LEU A 220 -5.70 -10.90 4.57
CA LEU A 220 -5.90 -11.28 3.17
C LEU A 220 -7.16 -10.64 2.56
N THR A 221 -8.18 -10.33 3.36
CA THR A 221 -9.41 -9.64 2.91
C THR A 221 -9.30 -8.11 2.96
N ALA A 222 -8.20 -7.60 3.53
CA ALA A 222 -7.80 -6.21 3.43
C ALA A 222 -6.82 -6.05 2.27
N VAL A 223 -6.89 -4.97 1.49
CA VAL A 223 -5.89 -4.76 0.45
C VAL A 223 -4.53 -4.44 1.07
N SER A 224 -3.63 -5.41 0.94
CA SER A 224 -2.30 -5.31 1.52
C SER A 224 -1.30 -4.64 0.57
N GLY A 225 -0.14 -4.25 1.11
CA GLY A 225 0.98 -3.80 0.29
C GLY A 225 1.53 -4.86 -0.67
N ALA A 226 1.25 -6.15 -0.42
CA ALA A 226 1.59 -7.22 -1.35
C ALA A 226 0.75 -7.11 -2.64
N ASN A 227 -0.55 -6.83 -2.54
CA ASN A 227 -1.42 -6.60 -3.70
C ASN A 227 -0.89 -5.44 -4.57
N CYS A 228 -0.50 -4.33 -3.94
CA CYS A 228 0.12 -3.20 -4.63
C CYS A 228 1.44 -3.60 -5.32
N SER A 229 2.27 -4.41 -4.65
CA SER A 229 3.53 -4.90 -5.21
C SER A 229 3.31 -5.83 -6.40
N TYR A 230 2.28 -6.69 -6.34
CA TYR A 230 1.86 -7.55 -7.45
C TYR A 230 1.41 -6.71 -8.64
N VAL A 231 0.56 -5.70 -8.43
CA VAL A 231 0.13 -4.79 -9.51
C VAL A 231 1.32 -4.14 -10.21
N VAL A 232 2.26 -3.57 -9.44
CA VAL A 232 3.46 -2.95 -10.01
C VAL A 232 4.33 -3.98 -10.75
N ALA A 233 4.56 -5.15 -10.14
CA ALA A 233 5.42 -6.19 -10.70
C ALA A 233 4.85 -6.76 -12.01
N PHE A 234 3.56 -7.09 -12.04
CA PHE A 234 2.90 -7.66 -13.22
C PHE A 234 2.70 -6.61 -14.31
N ALA A 235 2.33 -5.36 -13.97
CA ALA A 235 2.26 -4.28 -14.95
C ALA A 235 3.63 -4.02 -15.59
N PHE A 236 4.69 -3.94 -14.78
CA PHE A 236 6.05 -3.78 -15.29
C PHE A 236 6.47 -4.96 -16.16
N LEU A 237 6.29 -6.20 -15.70
CA LEU A 237 6.69 -7.40 -16.43
C LEU A 237 5.89 -7.57 -17.73
N GLY A 238 4.59 -7.29 -17.72
CA GLY A 238 3.73 -7.32 -18.91
C GLY A 238 4.16 -6.31 -19.97
N LEU A 239 4.43 -5.06 -19.56
CA LEU A 239 4.96 -4.05 -20.49
C LEU A 239 6.33 -4.45 -21.05
N ARG A 240 7.19 -5.05 -20.21
CA ARG A 240 8.49 -5.57 -20.64
C ARG A 240 8.37 -6.77 -21.59
N ALA A 241 7.34 -7.61 -21.43
CA ALA A 241 7.07 -8.74 -22.33
C ALA A 241 6.69 -8.26 -23.75
N VAL A 242 5.95 -7.14 -23.84
CA VAL A 242 5.64 -6.46 -25.12
C VAL A 242 6.81 -5.59 -25.62
N ARG A 243 8.02 -5.80 -25.08
CA ARG A 243 9.27 -5.10 -25.46
C ARG A 243 9.27 -3.58 -25.23
N VAL A 244 8.41 -3.06 -24.36
CA VAL A 244 8.42 -1.63 -23.98
C VAL A 244 9.73 -1.29 -23.25
N PRO A 245 10.40 -0.16 -23.58
CA PRO A 245 11.64 0.22 -22.91
C PRO A 245 11.44 0.48 -21.41
N ARG A 246 12.52 0.43 -20.63
CA ARG A 246 12.47 0.40 -19.16
C ARG A 246 11.75 1.61 -18.55
N LEU A 247 12.00 2.81 -19.08
CA LEU A 247 11.37 4.04 -18.59
C LEU A 247 9.85 4.03 -18.74
N PRO A 248 9.27 3.86 -19.95
CA PRO A 248 7.82 3.79 -20.10
C PRO A 248 7.20 2.59 -19.39
N ALA A 249 7.91 1.46 -19.26
CA ALA A 249 7.43 0.34 -18.45
C ALA A 249 7.31 0.70 -16.96
N CYS A 250 8.28 1.44 -16.40
CA CYS A 250 8.21 1.94 -15.02
C CYS A 250 7.06 2.94 -14.85
N THR A 251 6.90 3.89 -15.79
CA THR A 251 5.79 4.86 -15.75
C THR A 251 4.44 4.15 -15.85
N GLY A 252 4.30 3.17 -16.75
CA GLY A 252 3.08 2.38 -16.88
C GLY A 252 2.74 1.58 -15.62
N ALA A 253 3.74 1.04 -14.91
CA ALA A 253 3.53 0.37 -13.63
C ALA A 253 3.06 1.33 -12.52
N VAL A 254 3.58 2.56 -12.48
CA VAL A 254 3.12 3.60 -11.53
C VAL A 254 1.69 4.04 -11.86
N VAL A 255 1.36 4.20 -13.15
CA VAL A 255 0.00 4.52 -13.59
C VAL A 255 -0.97 3.39 -13.25
N ALA A 256 -0.58 2.13 -13.46
CA ALA A 256 -1.37 0.97 -13.07
C ALA A 256 -1.60 0.92 -11.55
N LEU A 257 -0.58 1.23 -10.75
CA LEU A 257 -0.71 1.33 -9.30
C LEU A 257 -1.66 2.46 -8.89
N ALA A 258 -1.57 3.64 -9.52
CA ALA A 258 -2.49 4.74 -9.27
C ALA A 258 -3.94 4.34 -9.61
N GLY A 259 -4.16 3.69 -10.76
CA GLY A 259 -5.47 3.14 -11.14
C GLY A 259 -6.00 2.13 -10.12
N PHE A 260 -5.14 1.24 -9.62
CA PHE A 260 -5.49 0.28 -8.58
C PHE A 260 -5.86 0.96 -7.25
N VAL A 261 -5.09 1.96 -6.81
CA VAL A 261 -5.38 2.74 -5.58
C VAL A 261 -6.72 3.46 -5.70
N MET A 262 -7.05 3.99 -6.89
CA MET A 262 -8.35 4.60 -7.14
C MET A 262 -9.48 3.55 -7.08
N LEU A 263 -9.27 2.38 -7.67
CA LEU A 263 -10.26 1.30 -7.67
C LEU A 263 -10.51 0.69 -6.28
N VAL A 264 -9.45 0.45 -5.51
CA VAL A 264 -9.51 -0.14 -4.17
C VAL A 264 -9.96 0.87 -3.10
N ARG A 265 -9.82 2.17 -3.40
CA ARG A 265 -9.93 3.29 -2.45
C ARG A 265 -8.68 3.43 -1.59
N PRO A 266 -8.39 4.67 -1.10
CA PRO A 266 -7.16 4.93 -0.34
C PRO A 266 -7.25 4.38 1.08
N GLU A 267 -6.82 3.13 1.28
CA GLU A 267 -6.56 2.58 2.61
C GLU A 267 -5.14 2.96 3.12
N PRO A 268 -4.91 3.09 4.44
CA PRO A 268 -3.59 3.41 4.99
C PRO A 268 -2.45 2.51 4.50
N SER A 269 -2.73 1.20 4.37
CA SER A 269 -1.77 0.20 3.89
C SER A 269 -1.43 0.39 2.41
N VAL A 270 -2.44 0.69 1.58
CA VAL A 270 -2.34 0.96 0.14
C VAL A 270 -1.60 2.28 -0.11
N LEU A 271 -1.92 3.33 0.64
CA LEU A 271 -1.25 4.63 0.54
C LEU A 271 0.25 4.51 0.81
N ARG A 272 0.65 3.76 1.84
CA ARG A 272 2.07 3.49 2.08
C ARG A 272 2.71 2.70 0.95
N ALA A 273 2.06 1.64 0.47
CA ALA A 273 2.60 0.87 -0.64
C ALA A 273 2.74 1.72 -1.92
N ALA A 274 1.81 2.64 -2.17
CA ALA A 274 1.86 3.59 -3.28
C ALA A 274 3.04 4.57 -3.15
N VAL A 275 3.21 5.18 -1.97
CA VAL A 275 4.32 6.10 -1.67
C VAL A 275 5.67 5.38 -1.75
N MET A 276 5.81 4.24 -1.09
CA MET A 276 7.05 3.44 -1.15
C MET A 276 7.35 2.94 -2.56
N GLY A 277 6.32 2.54 -3.32
CA GLY A 277 6.44 2.09 -4.70
C GLY A 277 6.92 3.21 -5.63
N THR A 278 6.31 4.40 -5.55
CA THR A 278 6.72 5.56 -6.36
C THR A 278 8.14 6.02 -6.03
N ILE A 279 8.48 6.14 -4.74
CA ILE A 279 9.84 6.53 -4.34
C ILE A 279 10.84 5.41 -4.71
N GLY A 280 10.46 4.14 -4.58
CA GLY A 280 11.27 2.99 -4.98
C GLY A 280 11.59 2.99 -6.48
N VAL A 281 10.61 3.27 -7.33
CA VAL A 281 10.81 3.45 -8.77
C VAL A 281 11.75 4.63 -9.05
N ALA A 282 11.54 5.78 -8.40
CA ALA A 282 12.42 6.94 -8.55
C ALA A 282 13.86 6.64 -8.11
N ALA A 283 14.06 5.87 -7.04
CA ALA A 283 15.37 5.45 -6.56
C ALA A 283 16.09 4.54 -7.56
N VAL A 284 15.37 3.56 -8.13
CA VAL A 284 15.89 2.68 -9.19
C VAL A 284 16.28 3.46 -10.43
N LEU A 285 15.48 4.46 -10.83
CA LEU A 285 15.78 5.33 -11.97
C LEU A 285 16.97 6.26 -11.70
N SER A 286 17.18 6.65 -10.44
CA SER A 286 18.30 7.51 -10.02
C SER A 286 19.60 6.73 -9.78
N GLY A 287 19.63 5.41 -10.01
CA GLY A 287 20.79 4.55 -9.76
C GLY A 287 21.14 4.35 -8.28
N ARG A 288 20.28 4.82 -7.35
CA ARG A 288 20.48 4.69 -5.91
C ARG A 288 19.86 3.39 -5.42
N GLY A 289 20.70 2.39 -5.17
CA GLY A 289 20.27 1.07 -4.70
C GLY A 289 19.79 1.02 -3.25
N LYS A 290 18.85 0.10 -2.99
CA LYS A 290 18.33 -0.44 -1.72
C LYS A 290 18.47 0.46 -0.48
N VAL A 291 17.47 1.30 -0.24
CA VAL A 291 17.32 2.02 1.04
C VAL A 291 15.94 1.76 1.67
N SER A 292 15.56 0.49 1.81
CA SER A 292 14.20 0.08 2.24
C SER A 292 13.76 0.70 3.57
N LEU A 293 14.68 0.84 4.54
CA LEU A 293 14.37 1.46 5.83
C LEU A 293 14.15 2.98 5.71
N THR A 294 14.98 3.68 4.94
CA THR A 294 14.80 5.12 4.68
C THR A 294 13.52 5.39 3.91
N LEU A 295 13.15 4.52 2.95
CA LEU A 295 11.88 4.61 2.25
C LEU A 295 10.69 4.43 3.19
N LEU A 296 10.78 3.51 4.15
CA LEU A 296 9.75 3.31 5.17
C LEU A 296 9.60 4.55 6.05
N LEU A 297 10.71 5.07 6.60
CA LEU A 297 10.69 6.28 7.44
C LEU A 297 10.17 7.50 6.68
N LEU A 298 10.64 7.71 5.45
CA LEU A 298 10.16 8.81 4.61
C LEU A 298 8.66 8.67 4.31
N SER A 299 8.18 7.45 4.01
CA SER A 299 6.76 7.20 3.78
C SER A 299 5.92 7.50 5.02
N ILE A 300 6.40 7.14 6.22
CA ILE A 300 5.72 7.46 7.50
C ILE A 300 5.61 8.97 7.64
N ILE A 301 6.72 9.70 7.48
CA ILE A 301 6.74 11.16 7.62
C ILE A 301 5.79 11.84 6.63
N VAL A 302 5.84 11.45 5.35
CA VAL A 302 4.96 12.01 4.30
C VAL A 302 3.49 11.73 4.60
N LEU A 303 3.15 10.51 5.00
CA LEU A 303 1.76 10.15 5.28
C LEU A 303 1.20 10.86 6.51
N LEU A 304 1.96 10.93 7.60
CA LEU A 304 1.54 11.67 8.81
C LEU A 304 1.52 13.19 8.61
N ALA A 305 2.34 13.72 7.71
CA ALA A 305 2.29 15.12 7.32
C ALA A 305 1.00 15.45 6.55
N VAL A 306 0.52 14.53 5.71
CA VAL A 306 -0.72 14.68 4.93
C VAL A 306 -1.96 14.41 5.77
N ASP A 307 -1.97 13.30 6.51
CA ASP A 307 -3.08 12.90 7.38
C ASP A 307 -2.53 12.42 8.75
N PRO A 308 -2.51 13.30 9.78
CA PRO A 308 -1.98 12.97 11.10
C PRO A 308 -2.83 11.92 11.82
N TRP A 309 -4.10 11.73 11.44
CA TRP A 309 -4.99 10.73 12.02
C TRP A 309 -4.55 9.30 11.69
N LEU A 310 -3.67 9.11 10.70
CA LEU A 310 -3.05 7.81 10.43
C LEU A 310 -2.22 7.30 11.61
N SER A 311 -1.74 8.17 12.51
CA SER A 311 -0.97 7.78 13.71
C SER A 311 -1.74 6.85 14.66
N ILE A 312 -3.06 7.03 14.75
CA ILE A 312 -3.95 6.25 15.62
C ILE A 312 -4.63 5.10 14.87
N SER A 313 -4.39 4.97 13.55
CA SER A 313 -4.95 3.89 12.75
C SER A 313 -4.21 2.58 13.01
N PHE A 314 -4.91 1.59 13.55
CA PHE A 314 -4.38 0.24 13.73
C PHE A 314 -3.87 -0.38 12.43
N ALA A 315 -4.57 -0.18 11.31
CA ALA A 315 -4.15 -0.67 10.00
C ALA A 315 -2.80 -0.06 9.57
N PHE A 316 -2.59 1.23 9.82
CA PHE A 316 -1.32 1.89 9.54
C PHE A 316 -0.19 1.33 10.43
N MET A 317 -0.44 1.25 11.74
CA MET A 317 0.54 0.73 12.72
C MET A 317 0.96 -0.71 12.42
N LEU A 318 0.01 -1.62 12.19
CA LEU A 318 0.25 -3.01 11.83
C LEU A 318 1.08 -3.11 10.56
N SER A 319 0.74 -2.31 9.56
CA SER A 319 1.40 -2.36 8.27
C SER A 319 2.85 -1.84 8.39
N VAL A 320 3.10 -0.77 9.15
CA VAL A 320 4.45 -0.25 9.43
C VAL A 320 5.27 -1.27 10.24
N ALA A 321 4.70 -1.87 11.28
CA ALA A 321 5.36 -2.88 12.10
C ALA A 321 5.76 -4.11 11.28
N ALA A 322 4.87 -4.63 10.44
CA ALA A 322 5.16 -5.73 9.52
C ALA A 322 6.33 -5.39 8.58
N THR A 323 6.31 -4.20 7.97
CA THR A 323 7.35 -3.77 7.02
C THR A 323 8.69 -3.59 7.73
N LEU A 324 8.69 -2.99 8.93
CA LEU A 324 9.88 -2.84 9.76
C LEU A 324 10.48 -4.20 10.12
N GLY A 325 9.66 -5.15 10.56
CA GLY A 325 10.07 -6.52 10.85
C GLY A 325 10.69 -7.20 9.63
N LEU A 326 9.99 -7.19 8.48
CA LEU A 326 10.48 -7.80 7.24
C LEU A 326 11.82 -7.21 6.76
N VAL A 327 12.02 -5.90 6.91
CA VAL A 327 13.25 -5.23 6.49
C VAL A 327 14.41 -5.47 7.46
N THR A 328 14.14 -5.51 8.77
CA THR A 328 15.18 -5.61 9.80
C THR A 328 15.49 -7.04 10.21
N ALA A 329 14.46 -7.79 10.62
CA ALA A 329 14.58 -9.15 11.14
C ALA A 329 14.36 -10.22 10.06
N GLY A 330 13.63 -9.92 8.97
CA GLY A 330 13.31 -10.89 7.92
C GLY A 330 14.51 -11.67 7.35
N PRO A 331 15.59 -10.99 6.91
CA PRO A 331 16.80 -11.67 6.42
C PRO A 331 17.49 -12.51 7.49
N MET A 332 17.46 -12.06 8.75
CA MET A 332 18.07 -12.77 9.87
C MET A 332 17.29 -14.05 10.20
N VAL A 333 15.96 -13.97 10.24
CA VAL A 333 15.07 -15.11 10.47
C VAL A 333 15.17 -16.12 9.32
N ALA A 334 15.22 -15.66 8.07
CA ALA A 334 15.40 -16.55 6.92
C ALA A 334 16.75 -17.27 6.94
N ALA A 335 17.83 -16.57 7.33
CA ALA A 335 19.15 -17.18 7.48
C ALA A 335 19.17 -18.18 8.65
N ALA A 336 18.49 -17.87 9.74
CA ALA A 336 18.37 -18.73 10.91
C ALA A 336 17.61 -20.03 10.60
N LEU A 337 16.44 -19.94 9.96
CA LEU A 337 15.70 -21.13 9.52
C LEU A 337 16.47 -21.93 8.45
N GLY A 338 17.25 -21.25 7.62
CA GLY A 338 18.09 -21.86 6.60
C GLY A 338 19.24 -22.73 7.14
N THR A 339 19.51 -22.74 8.45
CA THR A 339 20.46 -23.69 9.06
C THR A 339 19.85 -25.07 9.23
N ALA A 340 18.52 -25.17 9.38
CA ALA A 340 17.80 -26.41 9.61
C ALA A 340 16.94 -26.85 8.41
N LEU A 341 16.48 -25.90 7.58
CA LEU A 341 15.57 -26.13 6.46
C LEU A 341 16.17 -25.71 5.11
N PRO A 342 15.67 -26.27 3.99
CA PRO A 342 15.99 -25.77 2.66
C PRO A 342 15.66 -24.27 2.53
N ARG A 343 16.50 -23.53 1.79
CA ARG A 343 16.39 -22.07 1.64
C ARG A 343 14.99 -21.59 1.22
N SER A 344 14.34 -22.31 0.31
CA SER A 344 13.01 -21.95 -0.18
C SER A 344 11.95 -22.03 0.93
N ILE A 345 11.97 -23.11 1.72
CA ILE A 345 11.03 -23.31 2.84
C ILE A 345 11.33 -22.30 3.95
N ALA A 346 12.60 -22.05 4.25
CA ALA A 346 13.02 -21.05 5.22
C ALA A 346 12.50 -19.65 4.86
N GLN A 347 12.51 -19.27 3.58
CA GLN A 347 11.95 -17.99 3.13
C GLN A 347 10.42 -17.92 3.27
N ILE A 348 9.71 -18.99 2.89
CA ILE A 348 8.26 -19.08 3.00
C ILE A 348 7.80 -18.96 4.46
N LEU A 349 8.56 -19.54 5.40
CA LEU A 349 8.27 -19.47 6.84
C LEU A 349 8.72 -18.15 7.47
N ALA A 350 9.86 -17.60 7.06
CA ALA A 350 10.44 -16.41 7.68
C ALA A 350 9.56 -15.18 7.53
N ILE A 351 8.89 -15.01 6.39
CA ILE A 351 8.05 -13.84 6.10
C ILE A 351 6.87 -13.75 7.09
N PRO A 352 5.94 -14.73 7.16
CA PRO A 352 4.81 -14.67 8.08
C PRO A 352 5.25 -14.72 9.54
N LEU A 353 6.30 -15.49 9.87
CA LEU A 353 6.83 -15.53 11.24
C LEU A 353 7.32 -14.15 11.70
N THR A 354 8.10 -13.47 10.86
CA THR A 354 8.62 -12.12 11.20
C THR A 354 7.49 -11.10 11.28
N ALA A 355 6.55 -11.12 10.33
CA ALA A 355 5.39 -10.25 10.38
C ALA A 355 4.57 -10.47 11.65
N GLN A 356 4.31 -11.72 12.02
CA GLN A 356 3.57 -12.08 13.22
C GLN A 356 4.26 -11.54 14.48
N LEU A 357 5.56 -11.76 14.64
CA LEU A 357 6.31 -11.30 15.81
C LEU A 357 6.23 -9.78 16.00
N PHE A 358 6.26 -9.00 14.93
CA PHE A 358 6.18 -7.54 15.00
C PHE A 358 4.75 -7.02 15.14
N CYS A 359 3.76 -7.73 14.59
CA CYS A 359 2.35 -7.32 14.64
C CYS A 359 1.62 -7.75 15.91
N THR A 360 2.03 -8.85 16.55
CA THR A 360 1.34 -9.44 17.71
C THR A 360 1.05 -8.44 18.84
N PRO A 361 1.98 -7.56 19.26
CA PRO A 361 1.70 -6.59 20.33
C PRO A 361 0.55 -5.64 20.00
N ILE A 362 0.39 -5.30 18.72
CA ILE A 362 -0.66 -4.41 18.25
C ILE A 362 -1.98 -5.20 18.10
N ILE A 363 -1.92 -6.43 17.60
CA ILE A 363 -3.10 -7.30 17.46
C ILE A 363 -3.76 -7.54 18.83
N VAL A 364 -2.97 -7.81 19.87
CA VAL A 364 -3.45 -8.02 21.25
C VAL A 364 -4.22 -6.81 21.82
N LEU A 365 -3.88 -5.59 21.38
CA LEU A 365 -4.61 -4.38 21.78
C LEU A 365 -5.99 -4.29 21.14
N ILE A 366 -6.16 -4.86 19.95
CA ILE A 366 -7.42 -4.85 19.19
C ILE A 366 -8.31 -6.00 19.67
N GLN A 367 -7.72 -7.19 19.77
CA GLN A 367 -8.39 -8.40 20.18
C GLN A 367 -7.49 -9.13 21.18
N PRO A 368 -7.94 -9.35 22.44
CA PRO A 368 -7.16 -10.00 23.48
C PRO A 368 -7.11 -11.52 23.27
N ALA A 369 -6.75 -11.97 22.08
CA ALA A 369 -6.59 -13.38 21.71
C ALA A 369 -5.43 -13.53 20.71
N LEU A 370 -4.73 -14.66 20.80
CA LEU A 370 -3.67 -15.02 19.87
C LEU A 370 -4.13 -16.15 18.93
N PRO A 371 -4.08 -15.95 17.60
CA PRO A 371 -4.36 -17.01 16.65
C PRO A 371 -3.17 -18.00 16.61
N ALA A 372 -3.35 -19.16 17.24
CA ALA A 372 -2.29 -20.17 17.39
C ALA A 372 -1.88 -20.76 16.03
N TYR A 373 -2.83 -20.91 15.11
CA TYR A 373 -2.63 -21.47 13.77
C TYR A 373 -2.34 -20.41 12.70
N SER A 374 -2.01 -19.17 13.07
CA SER A 374 -1.68 -18.12 12.11
C SER A 374 -0.53 -18.50 11.18
N LEU A 375 0.56 -19.06 11.72
CA LEU A 375 1.72 -19.44 10.91
C LEU A 375 1.38 -20.52 9.86
N PRO A 376 0.83 -21.70 10.22
CA PRO A 376 0.49 -22.71 9.22
C PRO A 376 -0.59 -22.23 8.24
N ALA A 377 -1.59 -21.48 8.69
CA ALA A 377 -2.62 -20.91 7.83
C ALA A 377 -2.01 -20.01 6.74
N ASN A 378 -1.12 -19.09 7.14
CA ASN A 378 -0.43 -18.18 6.22
C ASN A 378 0.46 -18.93 5.21
N VAL A 379 1.15 -19.99 5.65
CA VAL A 379 2.01 -20.79 4.79
C VAL A 379 1.21 -21.55 3.74
N LEU A 380 0.04 -22.07 4.10
CA LEU A 380 -0.86 -22.78 3.19
C LEU A 380 -1.60 -21.84 2.23
N ALA A 381 -1.91 -20.62 2.65
CA ALA A 381 -2.58 -19.61 1.82
C ALA A 381 -1.62 -18.91 0.84
N SER A 382 -0.39 -18.60 1.28
CA SER A 382 0.59 -17.77 0.56
C SER A 382 0.84 -18.15 -0.92
N PRO A 383 0.95 -19.44 -1.31
CA PRO A 383 1.18 -19.81 -2.72
C PRO A 383 0.03 -19.45 -3.65
N VAL A 384 -1.20 -19.43 -3.13
CA VAL A 384 -2.43 -19.27 -3.91
C VAL A 384 -2.83 -17.80 -4.00
N VAL A 385 -2.53 -17.00 -2.97
CA VAL A 385 -2.87 -15.56 -2.88
C VAL A 385 -2.45 -14.75 -4.12
N PRO A 386 -1.19 -14.81 -4.62
CA PRO A 386 -0.79 -14.04 -5.80
C PRO A 386 -1.61 -14.40 -7.05
N ALA A 387 -1.98 -15.67 -7.21
CA ALA A 387 -2.80 -16.12 -8.33
C ALA A 387 -4.23 -15.59 -8.22
N ILE A 388 -4.83 -15.62 -7.03
CA ILE A 388 -6.15 -15.04 -6.75
C ILE A 388 -6.14 -13.54 -7.06
N THR A 389 -5.18 -12.79 -6.50
CA THR A 389 -5.09 -11.34 -6.71
C THR A 389 -4.90 -11.01 -8.19
N LEU A 390 -4.02 -11.73 -8.89
CA LEU A 390 -3.79 -11.50 -10.32
C LEU A 390 -5.05 -11.79 -11.15
N LEU A 391 -5.69 -12.94 -10.95
CA LEU A 391 -6.90 -13.31 -11.69
C LEU A 391 -8.06 -12.35 -11.39
N GLY A 392 -8.25 -11.96 -10.13
CA GLY A 392 -9.26 -10.97 -9.74
C GLY A 392 -9.02 -9.61 -10.39
N MET A 393 -7.77 -9.14 -10.40
CA MET A 393 -7.41 -7.89 -11.06
C MET A 393 -7.61 -7.93 -12.58
N VAL A 394 -7.21 -9.03 -13.23
CA VAL A 394 -7.43 -9.22 -14.68
C VAL A 394 -8.91 -9.36 -14.99
N ALA A 395 -9.71 -9.99 -14.12
CA ALA A 395 -11.15 -10.08 -14.27
C ALA A 395 -11.83 -8.70 -14.22
N VAL A 396 -11.40 -7.80 -13.34
CA VAL A 396 -11.91 -6.42 -13.32
C VAL A 396 -11.56 -5.66 -14.59
N LEU A 397 -10.35 -5.85 -15.13
CA LEU A 397 -10.00 -5.28 -16.43
C LEU A 397 -10.84 -5.90 -17.56
N ALA A 398 -11.11 -7.20 -17.50
CA ALA A 398 -11.96 -7.91 -18.45
C ALA A 398 -13.41 -7.41 -18.41
N LEU A 399 -13.95 -7.04 -17.24
CA LEU A 399 -15.30 -6.45 -17.14
C LEU A 399 -15.47 -5.18 -17.99
N VAL A 400 -14.38 -4.46 -18.24
CA VAL A 400 -14.35 -3.26 -19.08
C VAL A 400 -14.04 -3.61 -20.54
N ALA A 401 -12.97 -4.37 -20.77
CA ALA A 401 -12.43 -4.59 -22.11
C ALA A 401 -13.08 -5.75 -22.87
N ALA A 402 -13.46 -6.82 -22.17
CA ALA A 402 -14.00 -8.04 -22.75
C ALA A 402 -14.90 -8.77 -21.72
N PRO A 403 -16.16 -8.33 -21.53
CA PRO A 403 -17.03 -8.83 -20.46
C PRO A 403 -17.26 -10.34 -20.50
N VAL A 404 -17.14 -10.97 -21.67
CA VAL A 404 -17.26 -12.42 -21.87
C VAL A 404 -16.13 -13.20 -21.17
N LEU A 405 -14.95 -12.59 -21.02
CA LEU A 405 -13.81 -13.21 -20.34
C LEU A 405 -13.85 -13.07 -18.82
N ALA A 406 -14.69 -12.19 -18.27
CA ALA A 406 -14.72 -11.96 -16.83
C ALA A 406 -15.23 -13.18 -16.03
N PRO A 407 -16.37 -13.85 -16.38
CA PRO A 407 -16.86 -15.01 -15.63
C PRO A 407 -15.87 -16.17 -15.49
N PRO A 408 -15.17 -16.66 -16.56
CA PRO A 408 -14.22 -17.75 -16.40
C PRO A 408 -12.99 -17.36 -15.56
N LEU A 409 -12.56 -16.09 -15.63
CA LEU A 409 -11.47 -15.59 -14.78
C LEU A 409 -11.88 -15.52 -13.30
N ILE A 410 -13.11 -15.08 -13.03
CA ILE A 410 -13.70 -15.08 -11.69
C ILE A 410 -13.78 -16.51 -11.16
N GLY A 411 -14.31 -17.46 -11.94
CA GLY A 411 -14.38 -18.87 -11.56
C GLY A 411 -13.02 -19.50 -11.27
N ALA A 412 -11.99 -19.16 -12.06
CA ALA A 412 -10.62 -19.60 -11.82
C ALA A 412 -10.04 -19.00 -10.52
N ALA A 413 -10.31 -17.72 -10.24
CA ALA A 413 -9.90 -17.08 -8.99
C ALA A 413 -10.62 -17.69 -7.77
N GLN A 414 -11.91 -18.03 -7.94
CA GLN A 414 -12.74 -18.64 -6.89
C GLN A 414 -12.23 -20.01 -6.46
N TRP A 415 -11.58 -20.76 -7.35
CA TRP A 415 -10.91 -22.01 -6.97
C TRP A 415 -9.82 -21.77 -5.92
N GLY A 416 -9.08 -20.67 -6.05
CA GLY A 416 -8.08 -20.27 -5.07
C GLY A 416 -8.70 -19.75 -3.78
N THR A 417 -9.78 -18.95 -3.86
CA THR A 417 -10.45 -18.45 -2.64
C THR A 417 -11.09 -19.58 -1.84
N ARG A 418 -11.67 -20.59 -2.51
CA ARG A 418 -12.16 -21.82 -1.85
C ARG A 418 -11.08 -22.58 -1.11
N TRP A 419 -9.87 -22.65 -1.66
CA TRP A 419 -8.73 -23.23 -0.95
C TRP A 419 -8.42 -22.45 0.33
N VAL A 420 -8.35 -21.10 0.25
CA VAL A 420 -8.08 -20.25 1.40
C VAL A 420 -9.20 -20.35 2.45
N ALA A 421 -10.46 -20.34 2.02
CA ALA A 421 -11.62 -20.51 2.89
C ALA A 421 -11.61 -21.86 3.61
N GLY A 422 -11.39 -22.96 2.88
CA GLY A 422 -11.28 -24.29 3.48
C GLY A 422 -10.12 -24.41 4.46
N VAL A 423 -8.96 -23.80 4.17
CA VAL A 423 -7.84 -23.73 5.13
C VAL A 423 -8.24 -22.97 6.39
N ALA A 424 -8.97 -21.86 6.26
CA ALA A 424 -9.44 -21.07 7.39
C ALA A 424 -10.42 -21.86 8.27
N GLU A 425 -11.43 -22.49 7.67
CA GLU A 425 -12.45 -23.28 8.38
C GLU A 425 -11.85 -24.51 9.09
N ILE A 426 -10.99 -25.26 8.40
CA ILE A 426 -10.35 -26.46 8.98
C ILE A 426 -9.46 -26.08 10.16
N LEU A 427 -8.67 -25.00 10.05
CA LEU A 427 -7.79 -24.58 11.14
C LEU A 427 -8.53 -23.83 12.26
N ALA A 428 -9.68 -23.23 11.97
CA ALA A 428 -10.52 -22.59 12.99
C ALA A 428 -11.19 -23.63 13.90
N THR A 429 -11.53 -24.80 13.38
CA THR A 429 -12.12 -25.92 14.16
C THR A 429 -11.09 -26.72 14.97
N ALA A 430 -9.80 -26.46 14.78
CA ALA A 430 -8.74 -27.15 15.49
C ALA A 430 -8.69 -26.76 16.99
N PRO A 431 -8.32 -27.70 17.89
CA PRO A 431 -8.32 -27.45 19.32
C PRO A 431 -7.32 -26.35 19.71
N GLY A 432 -7.80 -25.32 20.42
CA GLY A 432 -6.95 -24.20 20.85
C GLY A 432 -6.62 -23.20 19.73
N ALA A 433 -7.46 -23.11 18.69
CA ALA A 433 -7.24 -22.18 17.58
C ALA A 433 -7.04 -20.72 18.02
N THR A 434 -7.78 -20.29 19.03
CA THR A 434 -7.59 -19.00 19.70
C THR A 434 -7.19 -19.21 21.15
N LEU A 435 -6.03 -18.67 21.52
CA LEU A 435 -5.57 -18.65 22.90
C LEU A 435 -5.97 -17.30 23.53
N PRO A 436 -6.77 -17.29 24.61
CA PRO A 436 -7.11 -16.05 25.30
C PRO A 436 -5.83 -15.41 25.83
N TRP A 437 -5.73 -14.09 25.68
CA TRP A 437 -4.58 -13.30 26.11
C TRP A 437 -5.00 -12.16 27.03
N ILE A 438 -4.02 -11.61 27.75
CA ILE A 438 -4.23 -10.49 28.66
C ILE A 438 -4.71 -9.27 27.85
N ALA A 439 -5.81 -8.65 28.26
CA ALA A 439 -6.33 -7.45 27.60
C ALA A 439 -5.56 -6.17 27.99
N GLY A 440 -5.58 -5.20 27.09
CA GLY A 440 -5.08 -3.85 27.34
C GLY A 440 -3.54 -3.70 27.27
N PRO A 441 -3.02 -2.54 27.71
CA PRO A 441 -1.60 -2.20 27.61
C PRO A 441 -0.64 -3.21 28.26
N PRO A 442 -0.93 -3.80 29.44
CA PRO A 442 -0.08 -4.83 30.02
C PRO A 442 0.07 -6.04 29.10
N GLY A 443 -1.03 -6.50 28.48
CA GLY A 443 -1.01 -7.63 27.56
C GLY A 443 -0.16 -7.37 26.32
N ALA A 444 -0.18 -6.15 25.80
CA ALA A 444 0.66 -5.73 24.68
C ALA A 444 2.16 -5.72 25.04
N ILE A 445 2.51 -5.27 26.26
CA ILE A 445 3.90 -5.29 26.74
C ILE A 445 4.39 -6.73 26.88
N VAL A 446 3.60 -7.60 27.50
CA VAL A 446 3.97 -9.03 27.63
C VAL A 446 4.11 -9.67 26.24
N ALA A 447 3.21 -9.38 25.31
CA ALA A 447 3.29 -9.86 23.93
C ALA A 447 4.55 -9.36 23.20
N ALA A 448 4.95 -8.10 23.41
CA ALA A 448 6.17 -7.53 22.84
C ALA A 448 7.43 -8.20 23.41
N LEU A 449 7.49 -8.38 24.73
CA LEU A 449 8.60 -9.08 25.39
C LEU A 449 8.68 -10.54 24.94
N ALA A 450 7.55 -11.23 24.86
CA ALA A 450 7.49 -12.61 24.35
C ALA A 450 7.98 -12.68 22.90
N SER A 451 7.53 -11.76 22.03
CA SER A 451 7.95 -11.72 20.62
C SER A 451 9.45 -11.45 20.47
N LEU A 452 10.01 -10.53 21.27
CA LEU A 452 11.45 -10.26 21.31
C LEU A 452 12.24 -11.46 21.82
N ALA A 453 11.76 -12.12 22.88
CA ALA A 453 12.37 -13.32 23.42
C ALA A 453 12.36 -14.48 22.42
N SER A 454 11.24 -14.70 21.71
CA SER A 454 11.14 -15.70 20.65
C SER A 454 12.09 -15.41 19.48
N LEU A 455 12.19 -14.15 19.06
CA LEU A 455 13.14 -13.74 18.03
C LEU A 455 14.59 -13.97 18.47
N ALA A 456 14.95 -13.53 19.69
CA ALA A 456 16.28 -13.72 20.25
C ALA A 456 16.64 -15.21 20.36
N LEU A 457 15.73 -16.04 20.89
CA LEU A 457 15.90 -17.48 21.00
C LEU A 457 16.13 -18.14 19.63
N LEU A 458 15.34 -17.78 18.62
CA LEU A 458 15.49 -18.31 17.26
C LEU A 458 16.85 -17.96 16.66
N LEU A 459 17.32 -16.72 16.87
CA LEU A 459 18.64 -16.29 16.42
C LEU A 459 19.78 -16.99 17.18
N LEU A 460 19.64 -17.21 18.48
CA LEU A 460 20.61 -17.95 19.30
C LEU A 460 20.70 -19.42 18.88
N LEU A 461 19.58 -20.09 18.67
CA LEU A 461 19.54 -21.48 18.20
C LEU A 461 20.18 -21.63 16.82
N ALA A 462 19.97 -20.66 15.94
CA ALA A 462 20.64 -20.62 14.63
C ALA A 462 22.16 -20.44 14.75
N GLN A 463 22.62 -19.61 15.68
CA GLN A 463 24.06 -19.45 15.94
C GLN A 463 24.68 -20.76 16.47
N HIS A 464 24.02 -21.44 17.40
CA HIS A 464 24.51 -22.73 17.94
C HIS A 464 24.56 -23.83 16.88
N THR A 465 23.53 -23.96 16.03
CA THR A 465 23.50 -24.95 14.94
C THR A 465 24.56 -24.65 13.86
N ALA A 466 24.79 -23.38 13.55
CA ALA A 466 25.85 -22.97 12.63
C ALA A 466 27.26 -23.28 13.17
N VAL A 467 27.49 -23.07 14.48
CA VAL A 467 28.75 -23.43 15.15
C VAL A 467 28.93 -24.95 15.18
N ALA A 468 27.90 -25.72 15.55
CA ALA A 468 27.95 -27.18 15.58
C ALA A 468 28.21 -27.79 14.19
N CYS A 469 27.60 -27.26 13.13
CA CYS A 469 27.89 -27.67 11.75
C CYS A 469 29.32 -27.32 11.32
N ARG A 470 29.86 -26.17 11.73
CA ARG A 470 31.26 -25.79 11.45
C ARG A 470 32.27 -26.70 12.16
N VAL A 471 31.93 -27.18 13.36
CA VAL A 471 32.77 -28.10 14.16
C VAL A 471 32.69 -29.55 13.64
N LYS A 472 31.54 -29.97 13.09
CA LYS A 472 31.34 -31.31 12.52
C LYS A 472 31.84 -31.51 11.08
N VAL A 473 32.34 -30.48 10.39
CA VAL A 473 33.02 -30.71 9.09
C VAL A 473 34.34 -31.44 9.39
N PRO A 474 34.51 -32.72 9.02
CA PRO A 474 35.73 -33.44 9.31
C PRO A 474 36.90 -32.79 8.58
N LEU A 475 38.04 -32.73 9.27
CA LEU A 475 39.31 -32.13 8.80
C LEU A 475 39.73 -32.62 7.40
N THR A 476 39.25 -33.80 6.99
CA THR A 476 39.47 -34.44 5.69
C THR A 476 38.88 -33.65 4.51
N GLN A 477 37.80 -32.87 4.69
CA GLN A 477 37.24 -32.02 3.63
C GLN A 477 37.97 -30.67 3.51
N ARG A 478 38.61 -30.18 4.58
CA ARG A 478 39.45 -28.97 4.53
C ARG A 478 40.78 -29.22 3.81
N LEU A 479 41.34 -30.43 3.89
CA LEU A 479 42.57 -30.79 3.18
C LEU A 479 42.35 -31.02 1.67
N ARG A 480 41.15 -31.47 1.24
CA ARG A 480 40.83 -31.59 -0.20
C ARG A 480 40.68 -30.24 -0.91
N VAL A 481 40.19 -29.19 -0.23
CA VAL A 481 40.07 -27.84 -0.81
C VAL A 481 41.41 -27.10 -0.85
N VAL A 482 42.33 -27.39 0.08
CA VAL A 482 43.71 -26.86 0.03
C VAL A 482 44.56 -27.59 -1.02
N GLY A 483 44.39 -28.92 -1.17
CA GLY A 483 45.04 -29.69 -2.24
C GLY A 483 44.58 -29.29 -3.66
N ALA A 484 43.30 -28.98 -3.85
CA ALA A 484 42.77 -28.53 -5.15
C ALA A 484 43.21 -27.10 -5.53
N ARG A 485 43.44 -26.21 -4.55
CA ARG A 485 43.99 -24.86 -4.80
C ARG A 485 45.48 -24.88 -5.16
N GLY A 486 46.25 -25.85 -4.64
CA GLY A 486 47.66 -26.05 -5.02
C GLY A 486 47.84 -26.52 -6.48
N ALA A 487 46.90 -27.30 -7.01
CA ALA A 487 46.92 -27.78 -8.39
C ALA A 487 46.49 -26.69 -9.40
N PHE A 488 45.48 -25.88 -9.06
CA PHE A 488 44.98 -24.82 -9.96
C PHE A 488 45.96 -23.64 -10.11
N LEU A 489 46.76 -23.33 -9.07
CA LEU A 489 47.80 -22.31 -9.15
C LEU A 489 49.07 -22.76 -9.90
N ARG A 490 49.23 -24.06 -10.19
CA ARG A 490 50.34 -24.58 -11.00
C ARG A 490 50.05 -24.56 -12.51
N GLN A 491 48.80 -24.43 -12.92
CA GLN A 491 48.40 -24.51 -14.34
C GLN A 491 48.29 -23.14 -15.05
N HIS A 492 48.46 -22.02 -14.33
CA HIS A 492 48.39 -20.66 -14.89
C HIS A 492 49.71 -19.86 -14.90
N ARG A 493 50.87 -20.50 -14.67
CA ARG A 493 52.18 -19.88 -14.98
C ARG A 493 52.63 -20.28 -16.39
N HIS A 494 52.12 -19.58 -17.39
CA HIS A 494 52.76 -19.57 -18.71
C HIS A 494 54.05 -18.71 -18.65
N PRO A 495 55.19 -19.22 -19.15
CA PRO A 495 56.36 -18.40 -19.39
C PRO A 495 56.19 -17.63 -20.71
N ARG A 496 56.36 -16.30 -20.66
CA ARG A 496 56.65 -15.50 -21.87
C ARG A 496 58.03 -15.90 -22.38
N ARG A 497 58.09 -16.72 -23.43
CA ARG A 497 59.29 -16.90 -24.26
C ARG A 497 59.09 -16.14 -25.56
N GLY A 498 59.94 -15.14 -25.78
CA GLY A 498 60.14 -14.54 -27.09
C GLY A 498 60.77 -15.57 -28.03
N GLN A 499 60.21 -15.69 -29.22
CA GLN A 499 60.83 -16.41 -30.33
C GLN A 499 61.55 -15.40 -31.21
N ALA A 500 62.88 -15.39 -31.06
CA ALA A 500 63.79 -14.96 -32.11
C ALA A 500 63.98 -16.17 -33.05
N ILE A 501 63.74 -15.95 -34.35
CA ILE A 501 63.96 -16.94 -35.41
C ILE A 501 65.40 -16.78 -35.90
N SER A 502 66.19 -17.85 -35.78
CA SER A 502 67.48 -18.01 -36.43
C SER A 502 67.43 -19.17 -37.41
N GLY A 503 67.75 -18.88 -38.68
CA GLY A 503 68.73 -19.63 -39.48
C GLY A 503 68.52 -21.12 -39.76
N SER A 504 68.14 -21.39 -41.02
CA SER A 504 68.80 -22.31 -41.98
C SER A 504 68.88 -23.82 -41.71
N ALA A 505 68.22 -24.62 -42.57
CA ALA A 505 68.81 -25.63 -43.49
C ALA A 505 67.73 -26.58 -44.09
N PRO A 506 67.97 -27.24 -45.26
CA PRO A 506 66.98 -27.41 -46.33
C PRO A 506 66.62 -28.87 -46.73
N LEU A 507 65.88 -29.00 -47.85
CA LEU A 507 65.50 -30.18 -48.70
C LEU A 507 64.06 -30.69 -48.45
N ALA A 508 63.20 -30.98 -49.43
CA ALA A 508 63.27 -31.04 -50.89
C ALA A 508 61.83 -30.99 -51.46
N GLY A 509 61.64 -30.55 -52.72
CA GLY A 509 60.38 -30.81 -53.42
C GLY A 509 60.05 -29.93 -54.63
N ARG A 510 60.51 -30.38 -55.81
CA ARG A 510 59.87 -30.27 -57.14
C ARG A 510 59.63 -28.88 -57.79
N GLY A 511 60.28 -28.70 -58.94
CA GLY A 511 59.55 -28.57 -60.21
C GLY A 511 59.32 -27.16 -60.79
N SER A 512 60.22 -26.77 -61.72
CA SER A 512 59.90 -26.22 -63.06
C SER A 512 59.26 -24.82 -63.22
N PHE A 513 60.12 -23.86 -63.61
CA PHE A 513 60.03 -22.68 -64.51
C PHE A 513 58.80 -22.49 -65.47
N PRO A 514 58.68 -21.35 -66.22
CA PRO A 514 59.15 -19.95 -66.02
C PRO A 514 58.10 -18.85 -66.41
N GLY A 515 58.42 -17.56 -66.16
CA GLY A 515 58.25 -16.53 -67.22
C GLY A 515 57.62 -15.15 -66.86
N HIS A 516 58.42 -14.09 -67.05
CA HIS A 516 58.10 -12.66 -67.28
C HIS A 516 57.53 -11.82 -66.11
N GLY A 517 57.91 -10.57 -65.84
CA GLY A 517 58.82 -9.60 -66.47
C GLY A 517 58.62 -8.20 -65.83
N ALA A 518 59.60 -7.31 -66.02
CA ALA A 518 59.57 -5.84 -65.84
C ALA A 518 59.35 -5.27 -64.40
N ALA A 519 60.33 -4.63 -63.76
CA ALA A 519 61.00 -3.33 -64.03
C ALA A 519 60.35 -2.10 -63.34
N SER A 520 61.17 -1.50 -62.46
CA SER A 520 61.30 -0.05 -62.17
C SER A 520 60.25 0.62 -61.26
N GLY A 521 60.60 1.52 -60.34
CA GLY A 521 61.87 2.12 -59.92
C GLY A 521 61.58 3.17 -58.84
N GLY A 522 62.62 3.65 -58.16
CA GLY A 522 62.63 5.00 -57.58
C GLY A 522 62.09 5.19 -56.16
N ALA A 523 62.97 5.03 -55.17
CA ALA A 523 62.90 5.68 -53.85
C ALA A 523 63.47 7.14 -53.95
N PRO A 524 63.84 7.86 -52.87
CA PRO A 524 63.42 7.86 -51.44
C PRO A 524 63.28 9.30 -50.86
N ARG A 525 62.93 9.40 -49.56
CA ARG A 525 63.59 10.20 -48.46
C ARG A 525 62.57 10.90 -47.53
N VAL A 526 62.46 10.50 -46.24
CA VAL A 526 63.33 10.84 -45.06
C VAL A 526 63.06 12.28 -44.62
N SER A 527 62.84 12.70 -43.38
CA SER A 527 62.92 12.21 -41.98
C SER A 527 62.10 13.22 -41.14
N GLY A 528 61.43 12.87 -40.05
CA GLY A 528 62.02 12.68 -38.73
C GLY A 528 61.27 13.56 -37.71
N GLY A 529 60.78 12.96 -36.61
CA GLY A 529 60.15 13.69 -35.49
C GLY A 529 61.20 14.36 -34.58
N PRO A 530 61.02 14.41 -33.23
CA PRO A 530 59.79 14.28 -32.43
C PRO A 530 59.72 15.28 -31.23
N GLY A 531 58.56 15.34 -30.56
CA GLY A 531 58.54 15.24 -29.09
C GLY A 531 58.12 16.44 -28.21
N ARG A 532 57.32 16.07 -27.18
CA ARG A 532 57.24 16.60 -25.80
C ARG A 532 56.54 17.96 -25.58
N THR A 533 55.86 18.29 -24.48
CA THR A 533 55.26 17.65 -23.29
C THR A 533 54.54 18.77 -22.50
N PHE A 534 53.46 18.42 -21.77
CA PHE A 534 53.05 18.95 -20.45
C PHE A 534 52.31 20.29 -20.25
N ARG A 535 51.30 20.19 -19.36
CA ARG A 535 50.78 21.12 -18.32
C ARG A 535 49.67 22.16 -18.65
N SER A 536 48.48 21.88 -18.10
CA SER A 536 47.56 22.85 -17.44
C SER A 536 48.24 23.54 -16.23
N PRO A 537 47.76 24.63 -15.58
CA PRO A 537 46.34 24.95 -15.27
C PRO A 537 45.95 26.46 -15.13
N ALA A 538 44.70 26.70 -14.72
CA ALA A 538 44.25 27.73 -13.75
C ALA A 538 43.14 28.69 -14.20
N ARG A 539 42.44 29.18 -13.18
CA ARG A 539 41.10 29.77 -13.05
C ARG A 539 41.23 31.28 -12.75
N ILE A 540 40.09 32.00 -12.79
CA ILE A 540 39.71 33.33 -12.19
C ILE A 540 39.22 34.27 -13.32
N GLY A 541 38.12 35.03 -13.26
CA GLY A 541 37.11 35.33 -12.25
C GLY A 541 36.45 36.69 -12.58
N ARG A 542 35.12 36.79 -12.34
CA ARG A 542 34.27 37.98 -12.06
C ARG A 542 34.28 39.21 -13.01
N SER A 543 33.09 39.65 -13.44
CA SER A 543 32.32 40.77 -12.80
C SER A 543 31.15 41.26 -13.70
N GLU A 544 29.99 41.42 -13.06
CA GLU A 544 28.77 42.19 -13.44
C GLU A 544 29.04 43.72 -13.35
N PRO A 545 28.15 44.69 -13.75
CA PRO A 545 26.71 44.72 -13.42
C PRO A 545 25.69 45.55 -14.28
N HIS A 546 24.39 45.35 -13.93
CA HIS A 546 23.21 46.25 -13.89
C HIS A 546 22.69 47.06 -15.12
N VAL A 547 21.37 46.99 -15.38
CA VAL A 547 20.30 48.01 -15.12
C VAL A 547 18.93 47.50 -15.67
N ALA A 548 17.83 47.87 -15.02
CA ALA A 548 16.44 47.37 -15.15
C ALA A 548 15.50 48.29 -16.04
N PRO A 549 14.16 48.36 -15.86
CA PRO A 549 13.13 47.76 -16.72
C PRO A 549 12.13 48.77 -17.36
N ALA A 550 11.22 48.30 -18.24
CA ALA A 550 10.03 49.06 -18.67
C ALA A 550 8.82 48.14 -18.90
N GLY A 551 7.68 48.50 -18.31
CA GLY A 551 6.38 47.84 -18.50
C GLY A 551 5.48 48.56 -19.50
N TYR A 552 4.34 47.94 -19.84
CA TYR A 552 3.15 48.65 -20.33
C TYR A 552 1.89 47.78 -20.12
N ASP A 553 0.89 48.38 -19.46
CA ASP A 553 -0.52 47.96 -19.39
C ASP A 553 -1.23 48.08 -20.75
N ARG A 554 -2.28 47.27 -20.98
CA ARG A 554 -3.59 47.70 -21.52
C ARG A 554 -4.62 46.57 -21.65
N VAL A 555 -5.79 46.84 -21.07
CA VAL A 555 -7.16 46.27 -21.25
C VAL A 555 -8.10 47.51 -21.14
N PRO A 556 -9.42 47.60 -21.52
CA PRO A 556 -10.42 46.69 -22.14
C PRO A 556 -11.33 47.32 -23.29
N VAL A 557 -12.45 46.62 -23.63
CA VAL A 557 -13.84 47.09 -24.04
C VAL A 557 -14.18 46.94 -25.57
N PRO A 558 -15.46 46.76 -26.06
CA PRO A 558 -16.45 45.68 -25.87
C PRO A 558 -17.36 45.31 -27.11
N ALA A 559 -18.32 44.40 -26.89
CA ALA A 559 -19.72 44.33 -27.39
C ALA A 559 -20.09 44.12 -28.88
N ARG A 560 -20.90 43.07 -29.15
CA ARG A 560 -22.26 43.21 -29.76
C ARG A 560 -23.16 41.98 -29.60
N ARG A 561 -24.43 42.28 -29.30
CA ARG A 561 -25.64 41.43 -29.18
C ARG A 561 -26.22 41.01 -30.55
N ARG A 562 -26.99 39.90 -30.58
CA ARG A 562 -28.42 39.76 -31.05
C ARG A 562 -28.90 38.31 -30.83
N ARG A 563 -29.90 38.07 -29.95
CA ARG A 563 -31.36 37.84 -30.21
C ARG A 563 -31.66 36.55 -31.01
N GLY A 564 -32.22 35.52 -30.38
CA GLY A 564 -33.66 35.15 -30.34
C GLY A 564 -33.79 33.72 -30.90
N SER A 565 -34.70 32.82 -30.56
CA SER A 565 -36.01 32.85 -29.91
C SER A 565 -36.58 31.41 -29.87
N CYS A 566 -37.62 31.21 -29.05
CA CYS A 566 -38.70 30.20 -29.16
C CYS A 566 -38.57 28.80 -28.51
N LEU A 567 -39.35 28.64 -27.43
CA LEU A 567 -40.09 27.41 -27.07
C LEU A 567 -41.02 26.95 -28.21
N PRO A 568 -41.56 25.72 -28.12
CA PRO A 568 -42.98 25.67 -27.78
C PRO A 568 -43.33 24.61 -26.73
N SER A 569 -44.31 24.98 -25.91
CA SER A 569 -45.21 24.10 -25.17
C SER A 569 -46.21 23.42 -26.12
N ARG A 570 -46.57 22.17 -25.85
CA ARG A 570 -47.89 21.61 -26.23
C ARG A 570 -48.40 20.69 -25.12
N SER A 571 -49.58 21.04 -24.64
CA SER A 571 -50.49 20.32 -23.75
C SER A 571 -51.71 19.85 -24.57
N SER A 572 -52.19 18.63 -24.33
CA SER A 572 -53.56 18.10 -24.58
C SER A 572 -53.43 16.58 -24.80
N SER A 573 -54.22 15.64 -24.28
CA SER A 573 -55.43 15.62 -23.46
C SER A 573 -55.78 14.12 -23.32
N SER A 574 -56.19 13.68 -22.13
CA SER A 574 -56.86 12.38 -21.83
C SER A 574 -58.25 12.33 -22.55
N PRO A 575 -59.15 11.30 -22.42
CA PRO A 575 -59.29 10.27 -21.36
C PRO A 575 -59.90 8.90 -21.80
N LEU A 576 -60.20 8.03 -20.80
CA LEU A 576 -61.41 7.18 -20.60
C LEU A 576 -61.23 5.65 -20.37
N PHE A 577 -61.65 5.24 -19.16
CA PHE A 577 -62.55 4.11 -18.79
C PHE A 577 -62.11 2.65 -19.11
N ARG A 578 -62.28 1.62 -18.26
CA ARG A 578 -63.10 1.39 -17.04
C ARG A 578 -62.51 0.23 -16.18
N PRO A 579 -63.02 0.05 -14.94
CA PRO A 579 -62.61 -0.93 -13.92
C PRO A 579 -63.49 -2.19 -13.91
N ASP A 580 -63.12 -3.18 -13.08
CA ASP A 580 -64.00 -4.13 -12.35
C ASP A 580 -63.07 -4.98 -11.45
N SER A 581 -63.14 -4.98 -10.11
CA SER A 581 -64.19 -5.38 -9.15
C SER A 581 -63.97 -6.79 -8.59
N SER A 582 -64.04 -6.86 -7.25
CA SER A 582 -64.61 -7.92 -6.42
C SER A 582 -63.68 -8.82 -5.58
N CYS A 583 -63.91 -8.70 -4.25
CA CYS A 583 -64.09 -9.74 -3.24
C CYS A 583 -63.17 -10.96 -3.17
N SER A 584 -62.51 -11.14 -2.02
CA SER A 584 -63.05 -12.11 -1.05
C SER A 584 -62.57 -11.82 0.36
N ASP A 585 -63.55 -11.94 1.26
CA ASP A 585 -63.51 -11.84 2.70
C ASP A 585 -63.02 -13.15 3.34
N ALA A 586 -62.61 -13.05 4.61
CA ALA A 586 -62.61 -14.06 5.67
C ALA A 586 -61.93 -15.44 5.47
N SER A 587 -60.87 -15.69 6.26
CA SER A 587 -60.89 -16.82 7.22
C SER A 587 -59.84 -16.67 8.32
N ILE A 588 -60.32 -16.38 9.52
CA ILE A 588 -59.67 -16.65 10.80
C ILE A 588 -59.70 -18.17 11.03
N ARG A 589 -58.55 -18.81 11.29
CA ARG A 589 -58.47 -20.02 12.13
C ARG A 589 -57.22 -19.98 13.00
N LEU A 590 -57.46 -19.80 14.29
CA LEU A 590 -56.61 -20.20 15.41
C LEU A 590 -56.65 -21.74 15.58
N ARG A 591 -55.49 -22.33 15.86
CA ARG A 591 -55.19 -23.45 16.79
C ARG A 591 -53.74 -23.89 16.51
N GLU A 592 -52.78 -23.39 17.27
CA GLU A 592 -52.24 -23.97 18.51
C GLU A 592 -51.21 -25.10 18.30
N ALA A 593 -50.05 -24.86 18.92
CA ALA A 593 -49.10 -25.80 19.49
C ALA A 593 -47.97 -26.40 18.62
N THR A 594 -46.77 -26.29 19.23
CA THR A 594 -45.52 -27.07 19.10
C THR A 594 -44.63 -26.83 17.89
N GLY A 595 -43.45 -26.27 18.16
CA GLY A 595 -42.32 -26.09 17.23
C GLY A 595 -41.44 -24.95 17.67
#